data_AF-A0A2V6KTR4-F1
#
_entry.id   AF-A0A2V6KTR4-F1
#
_cell.length_a   1.000
_cell.length_b   1.000
_cell.length_c   1.000
_cell.angle_alpha   90.00
_cell.angle_beta   90.00
_cell.angle_gamma   90.00
#
_symmetry.space_group_name_H-M   'P 1'
#
loop_
_entity.id
_entity.type
_entity.pdbx_description
1 polymer ?
#
loop_
_entity_poly.entity_id
_entity_poly.type
_entity_poly.pdbx_seq_one_letter_code
_entity_poly.pdbx_strand_id
1 'polypeptide(L)'
;AARLQEFIRLANLFADWVKADQHFEIAAPVSMGVVCFRFVGPIAGGADAGGRSAPSTTTEDNLDQLNSAIVEEINASGRAYLTQTKLQGRTVMRIGLGNVLTTEDHLREGWELIQEAAKELIVRGEK
;
A
#
# COMPACT_ATOMS: atom_id res chain seq x y z
N ALA A 1 7.10 3.41 -27.25
CA ALA A 1 5.68 3.72 -26.95
C ALA A 1 4.99 2.56 -26.21
N ALA A 2 4.91 1.36 -26.79
CA ALA A 2 4.18 0.22 -26.21
C ALA A 2 4.56 -0.16 -24.76
N ARG A 3 5.85 -0.13 -24.41
CA ARG A 3 6.29 -0.46 -23.03
C ARG A 3 5.85 0.56 -21.98
N LEU A 4 5.89 1.85 -22.31
CA LEU A 4 5.39 2.89 -21.42
C LEU A 4 3.88 2.78 -21.23
N GLN A 5 3.15 2.45 -22.31
CA GLN A 5 1.70 2.21 -22.24
C GLN A 5 1.39 1.00 -21.36
N GLU A 6 2.20 -0.07 -21.43
CA GLU A 6 2.02 -1.23 -20.55
C GLU A 6 2.27 -0.90 -19.08
N PHE A 7 3.30 -0.12 -18.76
CA PHE A 7 3.53 0.33 -17.38
C PHE A 7 2.38 1.20 -16.86
N ILE A 8 1.82 2.06 -17.70
CA ILE A 8 0.63 2.86 -17.37
C ILE A 8 -0.58 1.95 -17.16
N ARG A 9 -0.79 0.94 -18.02
CA ARG A 9 -1.89 -0.03 -17.88
C ARG A 9 -1.80 -0.76 -16.55
N LEU A 10 -0.62 -1.31 -16.23
CA LEU A 10 -0.37 -2.03 -14.98
C LEU A 10 -0.50 -1.11 -13.75
N ALA A 11 -0.03 0.15 -13.82
CA ALA A 11 -0.19 1.10 -12.72
C ALA A 11 -1.67 1.41 -12.42
N ASN A 12 -2.48 1.62 -13.45
CA ASN A 12 -3.91 1.85 -13.28
C ASN A 12 -4.62 0.60 -12.75
N LEU A 13 -4.27 -0.59 -13.26
CA LEU A 13 -4.80 -1.85 -12.76
C LEU A 13 -4.52 -2.04 -11.27
N PHE A 14 -3.27 -1.82 -10.84
CA PHE A 14 -2.91 -1.89 -9.42
C PHE A 14 -3.65 -0.83 -8.59
N ALA A 15 -3.78 0.39 -9.10
CA ALA A 15 -4.52 1.44 -8.41
C ALA A 15 -6.01 1.08 -8.22
N ASP A 16 -6.61 0.35 -9.17
CA ASP A 16 -7.98 -0.13 -9.02
C ASP A 16 -8.10 -1.24 -7.97
N TRP A 17 -7.10 -2.12 -7.85
CA TRP A 17 -7.04 -3.09 -6.73
C TRP A 17 -6.90 -2.40 -5.37
N VAL A 18 -6.03 -1.38 -5.28
CA VAL A 18 -5.87 -0.59 -4.05
C VAL A 18 -7.17 0.10 -3.66
N LYS A 19 -7.89 0.72 -4.61
CA LYS A 19 -9.18 1.37 -4.33
C LYS A 19 -10.27 0.38 -3.92
N ALA A 20 -10.19 -0.86 -4.39
CA ALA A 20 -11.16 -1.91 -4.05
C ALA A 20 -10.95 -2.45 -2.63
N ASP A 21 -9.77 -2.26 -2.04
CA ASP A 21 -9.46 -2.68 -0.67
C ASP A 21 -9.63 -1.51 0.30
N GLN A 22 -10.64 -1.59 1.18
CA GLN A 22 -10.98 -0.55 2.16
C GLN A 22 -9.86 -0.24 3.16
N HIS A 23 -8.88 -1.12 3.30
CA HIS A 23 -7.77 -0.95 4.24
C HIS A 23 -6.63 -0.13 3.66
N PHE A 24 -6.69 0.22 2.37
CA PHE A 24 -5.70 1.03 1.69
C PHE A 24 -6.33 2.24 1.02
N GLU A 25 -5.56 3.31 0.89
CA GLU A 25 -5.95 4.49 0.12
C GLU A 25 -4.86 4.88 -0.89
N ILE A 26 -5.28 5.49 -1.99
CA ILE A 26 -4.37 6.15 -2.93
C ILE A 26 -3.96 7.51 -2.36
N ALA A 27 -2.67 7.68 -2.09
CA ALA A 27 -2.13 8.87 -1.43
C ALA A 27 -1.84 10.03 -2.40
N ALA A 28 -1.74 9.76 -3.70
CA ALA A 28 -1.54 10.76 -4.74
C ALA A 28 -2.10 10.26 -6.10
N PRO A 29 -2.46 11.17 -7.03
CA PRO A 29 -2.87 10.77 -8.38
C PRO A 29 -1.83 9.85 -9.05
N VAL A 30 -2.31 8.76 -9.66
CA VAL A 30 -1.45 7.85 -10.42
C VAL A 30 -0.82 8.61 -11.58
N SER A 31 0.50 8.56 -11.67
CA SER A 31 1.26 9.27 -12.70
C SER A 31 2.22 8.32 -13.39
N MET A 32 2.07 8.20 -14.70
CA MET A 32 2.84 7.27 -15.54
C MET A 32 2.76 5.84 -14.99
N GLY A 33 3.89 5.23 -14.64
CA GLY A 33 3.98 3.89 -14.07
C GLY A 33 4.11 3.85 -12.54
N VAL A 34 3.77 4.94 -11.83
CA VAL A 34 3.99 5.06 -10.38
C VAL A 34 2.68 5.19 -9.62
N VAL A 35 2.54 4.42 -8.54
CA VAL A 35 1.40 4.47 -7.62
C VAL A 35 1.92 4.71 -6.21
N CYS A 36 1.38 5.73 -5.55
CA CYS A 36 1.61 6.03 -4.13
C CYS A 36 0.34 5.71 -3.35
N PHE A 37 0.45 4.88 -2.33
CA PHE A 37 -0.67 4.39 -1.55
C PHE A 37 -0.25 4.13 -0.10
N ARG A 38 -1.19 4.06 0.83
CA ARG A 38 -0.91 3.74 2.23
C ARG A 38 -1.98 2.86 2.82
N PHE A 39 -1.60 2.07 3.81
CA PHE A 39 -2.51 1.39 4.71
C PHE A 39 -3.18 2.41 5.66
N VAL A 40 -4.49 2.28 5.89
CA VAL A 40 -5.28 3.27 6.63
C VAL A 40 -6.09 2.74 7.82
N GLY A 41 -6.27 1.43 8.00
CA GLY A 41 -7.11 0.95 9.11
C GLY A 41 -7.73 -0.42 8.90
N PRO A 42 -8.49 -0.94 9.88
CA PRO A 42 -8.32 -2.32 10.31
C PRO A 42 -9.02 -3.35 9.44
N ILE A 43 -8.34 -4.50 9.29
CA ILE A 43 -8.81 -5.71 8.64
C ILE A 43 -9.77 -6.46 9.59
N ALA A 44 -11.04 -6.03 9.58
CA ALA A 44 -12.23 -6.53 10.29
C ALA A 44 -12.24 -6.46 11.83
N GLY A 45 -13.14 -5.64 12.41
CA GLY A 45 -13.41 -5.64 13.85
C GLY A 45 -14.08 -4.43 14.51
N GLY A 46 -14.65 -3.46 13.78
CA GLY A 46 -15.57 -2.45 14.32
C GLY A 46 -14.95 -1.27 15.09
N ALA A 47 -15.09 -0.06 14.53
CA ALA A 47 -15.54 1.16 15.21
C ALA A 47 -15.51 2.35 14.22
N ASP A 48 -16.71 2.79 13.85
CA ASP A 48 -17.09 4.18 13.59
C ASP A 48 -16.62 4.86 12.28
N ALA A 49 -17.32 4.52 11.20
CA ALA A 49 -17.59 5.44 10.12
C ALA A 49 -18.57 6.54 10.60
N GLY A 50 -18.05 7.68 11.08
CA GLY A 50 -18.90 8.82 11.40
C GLY A 50 -18.15 10.01 12.01
N GLY A 51 -17.95 11.05 11.20
CA GLY A 51 -17.77 12.46 11.56
C GLY A 51 -17.10 12.83 12.90
N ARG A 52 -15.98 13.54 12.81
CA ARG A 52 -15.41 14.46 13.84
C ARG A 52 -15.53 13.97 15.31
N SER A 53 -14.37 13.54 15.83
CA SER A 53 -13.99 13.57 17.26
C SER A 53 -14.48 12.42 18.14
N ALA A 54 -13.74 11.29 18.10
CA ALA A 54 -13.44 10.43 19.26
C ALA A 54 -12.18 9.58 18.93
N PRO A 55 -11.26 9.29 19.88
CA PRO A 55 -10.01 8.61 19.58
C PRO A 55 -10.22 7.09 19.52
N SER A 56 -10.44 6.54 18.33
CA SER A 56 -10.08 5.15 18.05
C SER A 56 -8.55 5.08 18.02
N THR A 57 -7.93 4.28 18.89
CA THR A 57 -6.49 4.26 19.18
C THR A 57 -5.63 3.74 18.01
N THR A 58 -5.61 4.45 16.90
CA THR A 58 -4.57 4.35 15.88
C THR A 58 -4.22 5.78 15.49
N THR A 59 -3.14 6.29 16.07
CA THR A 59 -2.63 7.62 15.75
C THR A 59 -2.03 7.60 14.35
N GLU A 60 -1.94 8.76 13.70
CA GLU A 60 -1.21 8.91 12.43
C GLU A 60 0.24 8.40 12.57
N ASP A 61 0.87 8.60 13.73
CA ASP A 61 2.22 8.07 14.01
C ASP A 61 2.26 6.53 13.99
N ASN A 62 1.23 5.86 14.51
CA ASN A 62 1.13 4.40 14.45
C ASN A 62 0.91 3.92 13.01
N LEU A 63 0.08 4.62 12.23
CA LEU A 63 -0.09 4.31 10.79
C LEU A 63 1.20 4.53 10.01
N ASP A 64 1.96 5.58 10.32
CA ASP A 64 3.25 5.86 9.69
C ASP A 64 4.28 4.76 10.00
N GLN A 65 4.34 4.31 11.25
CA GLN A 65 5.20 3.19 11.66
C GLN A 65 4.76 1.89 10.99
N LEU A 66 3.47 1.61 10.93
CA LEU A 66 2.94 0.40 10.29
C LEU A 66 3.23 0.39 8.78
N ASN A 67 3.01 1.50 8.09
CA ASN A 67 3.37 1.62 6.67
C ASN A 67 4.87 1.43 6.44
N SER A 68 5.72 1.92 7.35
CA SER A 68 7.17 1.70 7.29
C SER A 68 7.52 0.23 7.48
N ALA A 69 6.94 -0.42 8.49
CA ALA A 69 7.16 -1.82 8.80
C ALA A 69 6.69 -2.75 7.67
N ILE A 70 5.58 -2.43 6.99
CA ILE A 70 5.11 -3.20 5.81
C ILE A 70 6.20 -3.20 4.73
N VAL A 71 6.79 -2.03 4.42
CA VAL A 71 7.86 -1.94 3.41
C VAL A 71 9.10 -2.72 3.84
N GLU A 72 9.47 -2.64 5.11
CA GLU A 72 10.61 -3.36 5.66
C GLU A 72 10.42 -4.88 5.60
N GLU A 73 9.25 -5.40 6.00
CA GLU A 73 8.93 -6.83 5.95
C GLU A 73 8.93 -7.35 4.50
N ILE A 74 8.32 -6.63 3.57
CA ILE A 74 8.32 -7.00 2.15
C ILE A 74 9.75 -7.04 1.60
N ASN A 75 10.55 -5.99 1.87
CA ASN A 75 11.94 -5.93 1.39
C ASN A 75 12.81 -7.00 2.04
N ALA A 76 12.60 -7.31 3.33
CA ALA A 76 13.31 -8.37 4.05
C ALA A 76 12.97 -9.77 3.53
N SER A 77 11.74 -9.98 3.02
CA SER A 77 11.34 -11.25 2.40
C SER A 77 12.13 -11.57 1.12
N GLY A 78 12.71 -10.55 0.45
CA GLY A 78 13.39 -10.69 -0.83
C GLY A 78 12.49 -11.03 -2.03
N ARG A 79 11.16 -11.15 -1.83
CA ARG A 79 10.20 -11.50 -2.88
C ARG A 79 9.80 -10.30 -3.75
N ALA A 80 9.81 -9.12 -3.17
CA ALA A 80 9.52 -7.86 -3.87
C ALA A 80 10.37 -6.73 -3.26
N TYR A 81 10.47 -5.62 -3.99
CA TYR A 81 11.13 -4.41 -3.49
C TYR A 81 10.21 -3.21 -3.65
N LEU A 82 9.92 -2.54 -2.54
CA LEU A 82 9.13 -1.32 -2.48
C LEU A 82 9.93 -0.19 -1.86
N THR A 83 9.61 1.03 -2.30
CA THR A 83 10.13 2.25 -1.68
C THR A 83 9.03 2.92 -0.87
N GLN A 84 9.41 3.72 0.12
CA GLN A 84 8.49 4.60 0.83
C GLN A 84 8.90 6.06 0.68
N THR A 85 7.96 6.96 0.92
CA THR A 85 8.21 8.40 0.97
C THR A 85 7.24 9.07 1.94
N LYS A 86 7.44 10.36 2.22
CA LYS A 86 6.51 11.16 3.00
C LYS A 86 5.74 12.12 2.11
N LEU A 87 4.41 12.04 2.13
CA LEU A 87 3.51 13.00 1.49
C LEU A 87 2.66 13.68 2.55
N GLN A 88 2.71 15.01 2.61
CA GLN A 88 1.96 15.80 3.63
C GLN A 88 2.23 15.30 5.07
N GLY A 89 3.49 14.95 5.38
CA GLY A 89 3.88 14.44 6.69
C GLY A 89 3.62 12.95 6.93
N ARG A 90 2.83 12.30 6.06
CA ARG A 90 2.39 10.91 6.17
C ARG A 90 3.30 9.96 5.40
N THR A 91 3.66 8.82 6.00
CA THR A 91 4.41 7.75 5.33
C THR A 91 3.49 7.02 4.35
N VAL A 92 3.98 6.87 3.12
CA VAL A 92 3.27 6.19 2.04
C VAL A 92 4.21 5.22 1.31
N MET A 93 3.65 4.11 0.86
CA MET A 93 4.31 3.14 -0.01
C MET A 93 4.28 3.64 -1.46
N ARG A 94 5.35 3.35 -2.21
CA ARG A 94 5.49 3.71 -3.61
C ARG A 94 5.99 2.52 -4.41
N ILE A 95 5.16 2.10 -5.37
CA ILE A 95 5.53 1.11 -6.39
C ILE A 95 5.76 1.82 -7.72
N GLY A 96 6.87 1.48 -8.38
CA GLY A 96 7.25 2.03 -9.69
C GLY A 96 7.42 0.91 -10.70
N LEU A 97 6.60 0.94 -11.75
CA LEU A 97 6.61 -0.01 -12.84
C LEU A 97 7.53 0.50 -13.95
N GLY A 98 8.74 -0.05 -13.99
CA GLY A 98 9.77 0.29 -14.98
C GLY A 98 10.57 -0.90 -15.51
N ASN A 99 10.39 -2.08 -14.92
CA ASN A 99 11.07 -3.29 -15.38
C ASN A 99 10.26 -3.92 -16.53
N VAL A 100 10.93 -4.15 -17.67
CA VAL A 100 10.32 -4.69 -18.90
C VAL A 100 9.81 -6.12 -18.75
N LEU A 101 10.24 -6.84 -17.72
CA LEU A 101 9.82 -8.21 -17.41
C LEU A 101 8.66 -8.25 -16.41
N THR A 102 8.27 -7.13 -15.81
CA THR A 102 7.11 -7.10 -14.92
C THR A 102 5.84 -7.44 -15.70
N THR A 103 5.05 -8.35 -15.14
CA THR A 103 3.77 -8.80 -15.70
C THR A 103 2.68 -8.53 -14.69
N GLU A 104 1.43 -8.76 -15.09
CA GLU A 104 0.29 -8.68 -14.19
C GLU A 104 0.37 -9.72 -13.05
N ASP A 105 0.90 -10.91 -13.31
CA ASP A 105 1.08 -11.95 -12.30
C ASP A 105 2.06 -11.50 -11.20
N HIS A 106 3.21 -10.92 -11.59
CA HIS A 106 4.15 -10.33 -10.63
C HIS A 106 3.50 -9.22 -9.80
N LEU A 107 2.61 -8.44 -10.41
CA LEU A 107 1.89 -7.36 -9.73
C LEU A 107 0.86 -7.89 -8.74
N ARG A 108 0.19 -9.00 -9.08
CA ARG A 108 -0.75 -9.71 -8.21
C ARG A 108 -0.03 -10.33 -7.02
N GLU A 109 1.06 -11.04 -7.25
CA GLU A 109 1.90 -11.61 -6.19
C GLU A 109 2.44 -10.52 -5.26
N GLY A 110 2.89 -9.39 -5.82
CA GLY A 110 3.32 -8.23 -5.05
C GLY A 110 2.19 -7.61 -4.22
N TRP A 111 0.97 -7.59 -4.75
CA TRP A 111 -0.20 -7.10 -4.01
C TRP A 111 -0.61 -8.03 -2.87
N GLU A 112 -0.64 -9.34 -3.11
CA GLU A 112 -0.92 -10.35 -2.08
C GLU A 112 0.09 -10.26 -0.93
N LEU A 113 1.38 -10.09 -1.26
CA LEU A 113 2.45 -9.86 -0.29
C LEU A 113 2.23 -8.63 0.59
N ILE A 114 1.76 -7.52 0.00
CA ILE A 114 1.44 -6.29 0.75
C ILE A 114 0.29 -6.55 1.73
N GLN A 115 -0.76 -7.22 1.28
CA GLN A 115 -1.92 -7.54 2.11
C GLN A 115 -1.55 -8.51 3.24
N GLU A 116 -0.72 -9.52 2.96
CA GLU A 116 -0.20 -10.46 3.97
C GLU A 116 0.64 -9.74 5.02
N ALA A 117 1.62 -8.93 4.61
CA ALA A 117 2.47 -8.17 5.53
C ALA A 117 1.64 -7.22 6.41
N ALA A 118 0.64 -6.53 5.83
CA ALA A 118 -0.27 -5.68 6.60
C ALA A 118 -1.07 -6.48 7.64
N LYS A 119 -1.65 -7.63 7.26
CA LYS A 119 -2.41 -8.51 8.17
C LYS A 119 -1.53 -9.01 9.31
N GLU A 120 -0.33 -9.50 9.01
CA GLU A 120 0.57 -10.04 10.02
C GLU A 120 1.01 -8.99 11.03
N LEU A 121 1.34 -7.78 10.57
CA LEU A 121 1.79 -6.70 11.45
C LEU A 121 0.67 -6.19 12.36
N ILE A 122 -0.58 -6.18 11.89
CA ILE A 122 -1.74 -5.87 12.75
C ILE A 122 -1.89 -6.93 13.84
N VAL A 123 -1.88 -8.22 13.47
CA VAL A 123 -1.99 -9.33 14.43
C VAL A 123 -0.84 -9.35 15.43
N ARG A 124 0.38 -8.98 15.01
CA ARG A 124 1.55 -8.86 15.90
C ARG A 124 1.43 -7.67 16.85
N GLY A 125 0.83 -6.55 16.41
CA GLY A 125 0.63 -5.35 17.24
C GLY A 125 -0.51 -5.43 18.26
N GLU A 126 -1.45 -6.37 18.08
CA GLU A 126 -2.54 -6.64 19.02
C GLU A 126 -2.16 -7.60 20.18
N LYS A 127 -0.98 -8.22 20.13
CA LYS A 127 -0.46 -9.11 21.18
C LYS A 127 0.46 -8.37 22.15
#